data_AF-A0A3D3PDQ8-F1
#
_entry.id   AF-A0A3D3PDQ8-F1
#
_cell.length_a   1.000
_cell.length_b   1.000
_cell.length_c   1.000
_cell.angle_alpha   90.00
_cell.angle_beta   90.00
_cell.angle_gamma   90.00
#
_symmetry.space_group_name_H-M   'P 1'
#
loop_
_entity.id
_entity.type
_entity.pdbx_description
1 polymer ?
#
loop_
_entity_poly.entity_id
_entity_poly.type
_entity_poly.pdbx_seq_one_letter_code
_entity_poly.pdbx_strand_id
1 'polypeptide(L)'
;MKKKQHISLRFLCGALFIILVIPVQASAQEKEIQDSSQKVVIEWNGGKPAGTIKILNGRLRSIEIIKGRGKTFDNWFQFTSTGSARIRLEIDSAQNNPGPKPTLISVRTNPNPFSFLLRDVNKNSPIYISDYSVIVLKDSDNRSLHEVQLNILSRKLQTKLQKIESEREESFAAVEKRTLNQSLPTWLGLSRDFRIFQITESMSDNPLQENVITPKFSSSPLILSGVDKDPVSYSYTVGRGVGNEINTHRRLEEGVLPILHSKHIDDEIEYHSTYFVSLEHSSLTQQKGTYYLVADKYSGGHMLTEAQEEKMKTKLEETFNTNEETVLYFRSEITNTGKVPRYAWFKTIKPTGSWSHKSGYNFDPATGFSAFSKDTIFAVSKLNGSPLPNEEMAVLLQPNEKVTFEFYLPHSPISGERASSLSNQSFDEKLLECKNFWLAKLKKAAQIRVPEKRIEEMIQAGLLHLDLVTYGNEPGGTLAPTIGVYAPI
;
A
#
# COMPACT_ATOMS: atom_id res chain seq x y z
N MET A 1 -49.83 -45.21 59.58
CA MET A 1 -50.76 -46.24 59.04
C MET A 1 -50.52 -46.42 57.56
N LYS A 2 -50.50 -47.68 57.10
CA LYS A 2 -50.23 -48.15 55.73
C LYS A 2 -51.24 -47.59 54.71
N LYS A 3 -50.81 -47.18 53.52
CA LYS A 3 -50.91 -47.96 52.27
C LYS A 3 -50.56 -47.13 51.02
N LYS A 4 -49.85 -47.81 50.13
CA LYS A 4 -49.53 -47.47 48.74
C LYS A 4 -50.79 -47.32 47.87
N GLN A 5 -50.71 -46.49 46.83
CA GLN A 5 -50.98 -46.95 45.47
C GLN A 5 -50.33 -46.04 44.41
N HIS A 6 -49.72 -46.69 43.43
CA HIS A 6 -49.05 -46.16 42.25
C HIS A 6 -50.06 -45.71 41.19
N ILE A 7 -49.78 -44.61 40.48
CA ILE A 7 -49.95 -44.52 39.02
C ILE A 7 -48.75 -43.74 38.46
N SER A 8 -48.14 -44.32 37.43
CA SER A 8 -47.01 -43.82 36.67
C SER A 8 -47.43 -42.79 35.62
N LEU A 9 -46.64 -41.72 35.44
CA LEU A 9 -46.48 -41.10 34.13
C LEU A 9 -45.02 -40.69 33.94
N ARG A 10 -44.47 -41.12 32.80
CA ARG A 10 -43.07 -41.00 32.40
C ARG A 10 -42.74 -39.59 31.89
N PHE A 11 -41.54 -39.11 32.25
CA PHE A 11 -40.54 -38.41 31.43
C PHE A 11 -41.02 -37.53 30.26
N LEU A 12 -40.72 -36.22 30.29
CA LEU A 12 -39.50 -35.64 29.68
C LEU A 12 -39.46 -34.12 29.98
N CYS A 13 -38.57 -33.67 30.86
CA CYS A 13 -38.16 -32.26 30.94
C CYS A 13 -36.97 -32.08 29.99
N GLY A 14 -37.21 -31.51 28.81
CA GLY A 14 -36.18 -31.00 27.92
C GLY A 14 -36.21 -29.48 27.91
N ALA A 15 -35.59 -28.84 28.90
CA ALA A 15 -35.31 -27.42 28.85
C ALA A 15 -34.06 -27.21 27.98
N LEU A 16 -34.26 -26.75 26.75
CA LEU A 16 -33.21 -26.38 25.82
C LEU A 16 -32.64 -25.01 26.26
N PHE A 17 -31.56 -25.02 27.02
CA PHE A 17 -30.73 -23.83 27.24
C PHE A 17 -29.98 -23.54 25.94
N ILE A 18 -30.46 -22.57 25.15
CA ILE A 18 -29.69 -22.01 24.03
C ILE A 18 -28.65 -21.06 24.64
N ILE A 19 -27.48 -21.62 24.97
CA ILE A 19 -26.27 -20.83 25.20
C ILE A 19 -25.77 -20.44 23.81
N LEU A 20 -26.01 -19.19 23.42
CA LEU A 20 -25.40 -18.58 22.23
C LEU A 20 -23.92 -18.36 22.52
N VAL A 21 -23.12 -19.41 22.33
CA VAL A 21 -21.66 -19.32 22.25
C VAL A 21 -21.34 -18.70 20.89
N ILE A 22 -21.10 -17.39 20.87
CA ILE A 22 -20.50 -16.72 19.71
C ILE A 22 -19.06 -17.25 19.60
N PRO A 23 -18.66 -17.89 18.49
CA PRO A 23 -17.28 -18.25 18.29
C PRO A 23 -16.52 -16.96 17.98
N VAL A 24 -15.84 -16.42 18.97
CA VAL A 24 -14.76 -15.46 18.75
C VAL A 24 -13.64 -16.25 18.06
N GLN A 25 -13.67 -16.34 16.74
CA GLN A 25 -12.49 -16.68 15.95
C GLN A 25 -11.56 -15.48 15.96
N ALA A 26 -10.90 -15.27 17.08
CA ALA A 26 -9.62 -14.58 17.10
C ALA A 26 -8.65 -15.48 16.34
N SER A 27 -8.40 -15.19 15.06
CA SER A 27 -7.27 -15.79 14.35
C SER A 27 -5.98 -15.16 14.87
N ALA A 28 -5.59 -15.51 16.09
CA ALA A 28 -4.19 -15.55 16.42
C ALA A 28 -3.61 -16.69 15.58
N GLN A 29 -3.15 -16.36 14.36
CA GLN A 29 -2.19 -17.21 13.67
C GLN A 29 -0.92 -17.20 14.52
N GLU A 30 -0.85 -18.10 15.50
CA GLU A 30 0.42 -18.69 15.84
C GLU A 30 1.05 -19.12 14.51
N LYS A 31 2.25 -18.62 14.24
CA LYS A 31 3.08 -19.11 13.14
C LYS A 31 3.37 -20.58 13.41
N GLU A 32 2.46 -21.46 13.01
CA GLU A 32 2.83 -22.80 12.59
C GLU A 32 3.85 -22.57 11.48
N ILE A 33 5.12 -22.81 11.80
CA ILE A 33 6.12 -23.12 10.80
C ILE A 33 5.58 -24.37 10.14
N GLN A 34 4.86 -24.18 9.04
CA GLN A 34 4.34 -25.27 8.25
C GLN A 34 5.57 -26.02 7.73
N ASP A 35 5.92 -27.10 8.42
CA ASP A 35 6.99 -28.04 8.09
C ASP A 35 6.59 -28.89 6.87
N SER A 36 5.86 -28.28 5.91
CA SER A 36 5.46 -28.91 4.67
C SER A 36 6.61 -28.78 3.69
N SER A 37 7.20 -29.91 3.33
CA SER A 37 8.11 -29.97 2.20
C SER A 37 7.40 -29.52 0.92
N GLN A 38 8.07 -28.68 0.13
CA GLN A 38 7.56 -28.18 -1.14
C GLN A 38 8.32 -28.82 -2.28
N LYS A 39 7.60 -29.12 -3.38
CA LYS A 39 8.17 -29.79 -4.54
C LYS A 39 8.05 -28.93 -5.78
N VAL A 40 9.17 -28.79 -6.48
CA VAL A 40 9.24 -28.16 -7.80
C VAL A 40 10.02 -29.05 -8.75
N VAL A 41 9.81 -28.81 -10.02
CA VAL A 41 10.39 -29.60 -11.10
C VAL A 41 11.15 -28.68 -12.03
N ILE A 42 12.30 -29.14 -12.50
CA ILE A 42 13.07 -28.49 -13.55
C ILE A 42 13.23 -29.47 -14.70
N GLU A 43 12.88 -29.04 -15.91
CA GLU A 43 13.03 -29.82 -17.15
C GLU A 43 13.89 -29.07 -18.16
N TRP A 44 14.90 -29.76 -18.69
CA TRP A 44 15.73 -29.31 -19.82
C TRP A 44 15.31 -30.05 -21.09
N ASN A 45 15.26 -29.30 -22.20
CA ASN A 45 15.08 -29.91 -23.52
C ASN A 45 16.43 -30.44 -24.05
N GLY A 46 16.72 -31.70 -23.74
CA GLY A 46 17.90 -32.38 -24.25
C GLY A 46 19.21 -32.00 -23.57
N GLY A 47 20.32 -32.43 -24.18
CA GLY A 47 21.66 -32.26 -23.62
C GLY A 47 21.96 -33.22 -22.48
N LYS A 48 23.09 -33.01 -21.80
CA LYS A 48 23.53 -33.79 -20.63
C LYS A 48 23.74 -32.85 -19.44
N PRO A 49 22.68 -32.19 -18.94
CA PRO A 49 22.83 -31.19 -17.89
C PRO A 49 23.47 -31.82 -16.65
N ALA A 50 24.43 -31.11 -16.08
CA ALA A 50 25.16 -31.53 -14.88
C ALA A 50 25.51 -30.29 -14.06
N GLY A 51 25.33 -30.38 -12.75
CA GLY A 51 25.52 -29.22 -11.88
C GLY A 51 25.12 -29.47 -10.44
N THR A 52 25.04 -28.39 -9.68
CA THR A 52 24.60 -28.41 -8.28
C THR A 52 23.39 -27.51 -8.06
N ILE A 53 22.58 -27.87 -7.07
CA ILE A 53 21.47 -27.06 -6.58
C ILE A 53 21.92 -26.36 -5.31
N LYS A 54 21.87 -25.03 -5.29
CA LYS A 54 22.09 -24.23 -4.08
C LYS A 54 20.78 -23.55 -3.69
N ILE A 55 20.38 -23.69 -2.44
CA ILE A 55 19.21 -23.01 -1.89
C ILE A 55 19.65 -21.97 -0.88
N LEU A 56 19.09 -20.77 -0.98
CA LEU A 56 19.21 -19.70 0.02
C LEU A 56 17.86 -19.52 0.71
N ASN A 57 17.86 -19.32 2.04
CA ASN A 57 16.64 -19.18 2.87
C ASN A 57 15.67 -20.38 2.74
N GLY A 58 16.22 -21.59 2.85
CA GLY A 58 15.49 -22.86 2.78
C GLY A 58 16.49 -24.02 2.80
N ARG A 59 16.00 -25.26 2.83
CA ARG A 59 16.85 -26.45 2.87
C ARG A 59 16.49 -27.44 1.76
N LEU A 60 17.48 -27.85 0.98
CA LEU A 60 17.30 -28.93 0.00
C LEU A 60 17.19 -30.25 0.76
N ARG A 61 16.08 -30.96 0.58
CA ARG A 61 15.86 -32.29 1.16
C ARG A 61 16.34 -33.39 0.22
N SER A 62 15.97 -33.31 -1.05
CA SER A 62 16.33 -34.34 -2.03
C SER A 62 16.29 -33.82 -3.47
N ILE A 63 17.04 -34.51 -4.34
CA ILE A 63 16.97 -34.40 -5.80
C ILE A 63 16.63 -35.78 -6.35
N GLU A 64 15.54 -35.86 -7.11
CA GLU A 64 15.10 -37.08 -7.77
C GLU A 64 15.09 -36.89 -9.30
N ILE A 65 15.67 -37.84 -10.04
CA ILE A 65 15.54 -37.86 -11.50
C ILE A 65 14.23 -38.53 -11.87
N ILE A 66 13.30 -37.77 -12.44
CA ILE A 66 11.96 -38.25 -12.81
C ILE A 66 11.82 -38.53 -14.32
N LYS A 67 12.74 -38.02 -15.15
CA LYS A 67 12.82 -38.36 -16.59
C LYS A 67 14.25 -38.24 -17.08
N GLY A 68 14.70 -39.21 -17.88
CA GLY A 68 16.07 -39.31 -18.38
C GLY A 68 16.94 -40.26 -17.54
N ARG A 69 18.14 -40.55 -18.00
CA ARG A 69 19.12 -41.38 -17.27
C ARG A 69 20.21 -40.49 -16.69
N GLY A 70 20.55 -40.71 -15.42
CA GLY A 70 21.54 -39.91 -14.71
C GLY A 70 21.79 -40.40 -13.29
N LYS A 71 22.51 -39.60 -12.50
CA LYS A 71 22.80 -39.83 -11.09
C LYS A 71 22.59 -38.55 -10.30
N THR A 72 22.19 -38.69 -9.04
CA THR A 72 22.17 -37.62 -8.05
C THR A 72 23.04 -38.02 -6.87
N PHE A 73 23.70 -37.05 -6.25
CA PHE A 73 24.46 -37.24 -5.01
C PHE A 73 24.41 -35.95 -4.22
N ASP A 74 23.80 -35.98 -3.03
CA ASP A 74 23.55 -34.79 -2.21
C ASP A 74 22.87 -33.67 -3.01
N ASN A 75 23.55 -32.53 -3.20
CA ASN A 75 23.04 -31.39 -3.96
C ASN A 75 23.42 -31.41 -5.46
N TRP A 76 24.11 -32.45 -5.91
CA TRP A 76 24.63 -32.57 -7.26
C TRP A 76 23.77 -33.52 -8.11
N PHE A 77 23.70 -33.22 -9.40
CA PHE A 77 23.04 -34.06 -10.40
C PHE A 77 23.83 -34.10 -11.71
N GLN A 78 23.70 -35.20 -12.45
CA GLN A 78 24.22 -35.33 -13.80
C GLN A 78 23.37 -36.28 -14.63
N PHE A 79 23.04 -35.85 -15.84
CA PHE A 79 22.41 -36.68 -16.86
C PHE A 79 23.43 -37.29 -17.82
N THR A 80 23.17 -38.52 -18.26
CA THR A 80 23.99 -39.27 -19.22
C THR A 80 23.30 -39.44 -20.58
N SER A 81 21.96 -39.35 -20.61
CA SER A 81 21.16 -39.35 -21.84
C SER A 81 21.04 -37.96 -22.45
N THR A 82 20.89 -37.87 -23.78
CA THR A 82 20.74 -36.62 -24.56
C THR A 82 19.30 -36.15 -24.77
N GLY A 83 18.31 -36.96 -24.35
CA GLY A 83 16.88 -36.60 -24.41
C GLY A 83 16.44 -35.69 -23.26
N SER A 84 15.13 -35.42 -23.14
CA SER A 84 14.60 -34.58 -22.06
C SER A 84 15.05 -35.08 -20.68
N ALA A 85 15.57 -34.16 -19.89
CA ALA A 85 16.10 -34.41 -18.56
C ALA A 85 15.24 -33.65 -17.54
N ARG A 86 14.68 -34.35 -16.56
CA ARG A 86 13.76 -33.77 -15.58
C ARG A 86 14.13 -34.21 -14.18
N ILE A 87 14.31 -33.23 -13.29
CA ILE A 87 14.51 -33.47 -11.87
C ILE A 87 13.36 -32.89 -11.07
N ARG A 88 13.04 -33.56 -9.95
CA ARG A 88 12.22 -33.03 -8.88
C ARG A 88 13.13 -32.62 -7.73
N LEU A 89 12.88 -31.43 -7.20
CA LEU A 89 13.50 -30.93 -5.99
C LEU A 89 12.47 -30.97 -4.87
N GLU A 90 12.87 -31.46 -3.70
CA GLU A 90 12.10 -31.33 -2.47
C GLU A 90 12.81 -30.35 -1.54
N ILE A 91 12.09 -29.34 -1.07
CA ILE A 91 12.61 -28.20 -0.30
C ILE A 91 11.85 -28.09 1.01
N ASP A 92 12.58 -28.09 2.12
CA ASP A 92 12.05 -27.85 3.46
C ASP A 92 12.28 -26.38 3.88
N SER A 93 11.49 -25.91 4.84
CA SER A 93 11.62 -24.57 5.45
C SER A 93 11.58 -23.40 4.45
N ALA A 94 10.77 -23.54 3.39
CA ALA A 94 10.63 -22.54 2.34
C ALA A 94 9.98 -21.23 2.86
N GLN A 95 10.55 -20.10 2.46
CA GLN A 95 10.11 -18.72 2.70
C GLN A 95 9.41 -18.18 1.45
N ASN A 96 8.09 -18.41 1.37
CA ASN A 96 7.30 -18.02 0.20
C ASN A 96 6.47 -16.76 0.36
N ASN A 97 6.36 -16.23 1.57
CA ASN A 97 5.61 -15.00 1.80
C ASN A 97 6.27 -13.82 1.06
N PRO A 98 5.49 -12.82 0.60
CA PRO A 98 6.03 -11.55 0.16
C PRO A 98 6.92 -10.94 1.25
N GLY A 99 8.02 -10.30 0.84
CA GLY A 99 8.98 -9.70 1.77
C GLY A 99 10.42 -10.17 1.55
N PRO A 100 11.30 -9.85 2.51
CA PRO A 100 12.74 -10.02 2.38
C PRO A 100 13.13 -11.49 2.54
N LYS A 101 14.32 -11.84 2.07
CA LYS A 101 14.90 -13.20 2.17
C LYS A 101 13.97 -14.32 1.64
N PRO A 102 13.37 -14.19 0.45
CA PRO A 102 12.63 -15.30 -0.15
C PRO A 102 13.53 -16.51 -0.39
N THR A 103 12.95 -17.71 -0.46
CA THR A 103 13.71 -18.90 -0.88
C THR A 103 14.13 -18.76 -2.34
N LEU A 104 15.44 -18.68 -2.55
CA LEU A 104 16.07 -18.61 -3.87
C LEU A 104 16.71 -19.96 -4.20
N ILE A 105 16.35 -20.52 -5.34
CA ILE A 105 16.96 -21.75 -5.87
C ILE A 105 17.90 -21.35 -7.00
N SER A 106 19.17 -21.69 -6.85
CA SER A 106 20.21 -21.51 -7.87
C SER A 106 20.60 -22.85 -8.46
N VAL A 107 20.46 -22.95 -9.78
CA VAL A 107 20.86 -24.12 -10.56
C VAL A 107 22.20 -23.81 -11.21
N ARG A 108 23.25 -24.43 -10.69
CA ARG A 108 24.64 -24.18 -11.06
C ARG A 108 25.14 -25.26 -12.01
N THR A 109 24.72 -25.16 -13.27
CA THR A 109 25.26 -25.92 -14.39
C THR A 109 26.45 -25.17 -15.00
N ASN A 110 27.32 -25.87 -15.74
CA ASN A 110 28.44 -25.22 -16.44
C ASN A 110 27.95 -24.27 -17.54
N PRO A 111 27.17 -24.73 -18.55
CA PRO A 111 26.43 -23.81 -19.41
C PRO A 111 25.16 -23.32 -18.70
N ASN A 112 24.80 -22.05 -18.95
CA ASN A 112 23.47 -21.49 -18.65
C ASN A 112 23.02 -21.67 -17.18
N PRO A 113 23.82 -21.27 -16.18
CA PRO A 113 23.35 -21.24 -14.80
C PRO A 113 22.22 -20.21 -14.64
N PHE A 114 21.26 -20.50 -13.76
CA PHE A 114 20.15 -19.60 -13.50
C PHE A 114 19.68 -19.70 -12.04
N SER A 115 18.86 -18.74 -11.62
CA SER A 115 18.21 -18.77 -10.31
C SER A 115 16.76 -18.30 -10.43
N PHE A 116 15.91 -18.76 -9.51
CA PHE A 116 14.51 -18.35 -9.44
C PHE A 116 14.02 -18.36 -7.99
N LEU A 117 13.01 -17.53 -7.71
CA LEU A 117 12.32 -17.54 -6.42
C LEU A 117 11.34 -18.70 -6.39
N LEU A 118 11.35 -19.49 -5.31
CA LEU A 118 10.46 -20.64 -5.18
C LEU A 118 8.97 -20.22 -5.19
N ARG A 119 8.66 -19.08 -4.55
CA ARG A 119 7.29 -18.52 -4.50
C ARG A 119 6.71 -18.12 -5.86
N ASP A 120 7.57 -17.88 -6.86
CA ASP A 120 7.14 -17.43 -8.19
C ASP A 120 6.74 -18.59 -9.10
N VAL A 121 7.04 -19.84 -8.72
CA VAL A 121 6.73 -21.01 -9.53
C VAL A 121 5.22 -21.25 -9.54
N ASN A 122 4.58 -20.95 -10.68
CA ASN A 122 3.13 -21.05 -10.85
C ASN A 122 2.75 -22.05 -11.95
N LYS A 123 1.66 -22.79 -11.75
CA LYS A 123 1.17 -23.77 -12.75
C LYS A 123 0.59 -23.08 -14.00
N ASN A 124 -0.13 -21.98 -13.85
CA ASN A 124 -0.75 -21.28 -14.98
C ASN A 124 0.25 -20.43 -15.75
N SER A 125 1.30 -19.98 -15.05
CA SER A 125 2.38 -19.14 -15.56
C SER A 125 3.74 -19.75 -15.17
N PRO A 126 4.17 -20.84 -15.81
CA PRO A 126 5.44 -21.49 -15.50
C PRO A 126 6.63 -20.58 -15.84
N ILE A 127 7.75 -20.77 -15.14
CA ILE A 127 8.98 -20.07 -15.48
C ILE A 127 9.58 -20.77 -16.69
N TYR A 128 9.64 -20.07 -17.83
CA TYR A 128 10.19 -20.57 -19.07
C TYR A 128 11.36 -19.70 -19.50
N ILE A 129 12.55 -20.30 -19.60
CA ILE A 129 13.77 -19.62 -20.05
C ILE A 129 14.09 -20.14 -21.45
N SER A 130 13.55 -19.46 -22.46
CA SER A 130 13.58 -19.94 -23.86
C SER A 130 15.00 -20.18 -24.39
N ASP A 131 15.92 -19.24 -24.17
CA ASP A 131 17.32 -19.34 -24.60
C ASP A 131 18.06 -20.53 -23.98
N TYR A 132 17.63 -20.98 -22.80
CA TYR A 132 18.25 -22.10 -22.09
C TYR A 132 17.55 -23.42 -22.39
N SER A 133 16.39 -23.36 -23.06
CA SER A 133 15.49 -24.50 -23.23
C SER A 133 15.18 -25.19 -21.89
N VAL A 134 14.83 -24.38 -20.89
CA VAL A 134 14.49 -24.81 -19.53
C VAL A 134 13.10 -24.34 -19.13
N ILE A 135 12.37 -25.21 -18.44
CA ILE A 135 11.17 -24.84 -17.70
C ILE A 135 11.30 -25.21 -16.22
N VAL A 136 10.69 -24.38 -15.37
CA VAL A 136 10.48 -24.68 -13.95
C VAL A 136 8.98 -24.74 -13.69
N LEU A 137 8.54 -25.86 -13.11
CA LEU A 137 7.14 -26.19 -12.89
C LEU A 137 6.87 -26.51 -11.42
N LYS A 138 5.61 -26.35 -11.00
CA LYS A 138 5.13 -27.03 -9.79
C LYS A 138 5.14 -28.54 -10.02
N ASP A 139 5.35 -29.31 -8.96
CA ASP A 139 5.33 -30.79 -9.05
C ASP A 139 3.99 -31.34 -9.57
N SER A 140 2.88 -30.62 -9.33
CA SER A 140 1.54 -30.97 -9.83
C SER A 140 1.30 -30.63 -11.32
N ASP A 141 2.32 -30.19 -12.04
CA ASP A 141 2.27 -29.86 -13.45
C ASP A 141 3.09 -30.85 -14.27
N ASN A 142 2.38 -31.77 -14.94
CA ASN A 142 2.98 -32.86 -15.70
C ASN A 142 3.27 -32.50 -17.16
N ARG A 143 2.99 -31.26 -17.58
CA ARG A 143 3.30 -30.83 -18.94
C ARG A 143 4.81 -30.93 -19.18
N SER A 144 5.16 -31.29 -20.40
CA SER A 144 6.52 -31.24 -20.94
C SER A 144 6.88 -29.81 -21.35
N LEU A 145 8.18 -29.58 -21.55
CA LEU A 145 8.67 -28.31 -22.09
C LEU A 145 7.99 -27.94 -23.41
N HIS A 146 7.81 -28.92 -24.30
CA HIS A 146 7.19 -28.69 -25.60
C HIS A 146 5.73 -28.25 -25.48
N GLU A 147 4.94 -28.90 -24.62
CA GLU A 147 3.55 -28.51 -24.38
C GLU A 147 3.44 -27.11 -23.78
N VAL A 148 4.33 -26.75 -22.85
CA VAL A 148 4.40 -25.40 -22.27
C VAL A 148 4.78 -24.37 -23.33
N GLN A 149 5.80 -24.65 -24.14
CA GLN A 149 6.24 -23.77 -25.23
C GLN A 149 5.13 -23.55 -26.26
N LEU A 150 4.47 -24.61 -26.73
CA LEU A 150 3.32 -24.52 -27.63
C LEU A 150 2.20 -23.69 -27.02
N ASN A 151 1.89 -23.91 -25.73
CA ASN A 151 0.88 -23.12 -25.04
C ASN A 151 1.23 -21.63 -24.99
N ILE A 152 2.47 -21.28 -24.67
CA ILE A 152 2.92 -19.87 -24.62
C ILE A 152 2.86 -19.23 -26.02
N LEU A 153 3.39 -19.90 -27.05
CA LEU A 153 3.39 -19.38 -28.43
C LEU A 153 1.97 -19.22 -28.99
N SER A 154 1.06 -20.13 -28.64
CA SER A 154 -0.35 -20.08 -29.07
C SER A 154 -1.09 -18.83 -28.61
N ARG A 155 -0.62 -18.18 -27.53
CA ARG A 155 -1.19 -16.91 -27.01
C ARG A 155 -0.86 -15.70 -27.88
N LYS A 156 0.05 -15.83 -28.86
CA LYS A 156 0.46 -14.77 -29.80
C LYS A 156 0.77 -13.44 -29.11
N LEU A 157 1.43 -13.52 -27.95
CA LEU A 157 1.85 -12.34 -27.21
C LEU A 157 3.07 -11.73 -27.90
N GLN A 158 3.11 -10.40 -27.96
CA GLN A 158 4.26 -9.67 -28.44
C GLN A 158 5.22 -9.35 -27.30
N THR A 159 6.51 -9.49 -27.54
CA THR A 159 7.55 -8.91 -26.67
C THR A 159 7.46 -7.39 -26.71
N LYS A 160 8.11 -6.71 -25.75
CA LYS A 160 8.19 -5.25 -25.76
C LYS A 160 8.87 -4.71 -27.02
N LEU A 161 9.92 -5.39 -27.49
CA LEU A 161 10.60 -5.04 -28.74
C LEU A 161 9.66 -5.15 -29.95
N GLN A 162 8.90 -6.24 -30.05
CA GLN A 162 7.91 -6.42 -31.13
C GLN A 162 6.78 -5.38 -31.09
N LYS A 163 6.37 -4.93 -29.89
CA LYS A 163 5.38 -3.84 -29.76
C LYS A 163 5.97 -2.53 -30.30
N ILE A 164 7.16 -2.15 -29.83
CA ILE A 164 7.87 -0.94 -30.27
C ILE A 164 8.06 -0.92 -31.80
N GLU A 165 8.51 -2.04 -32.39
CA GLU A 165 8.69 -2.16 -33.85
C GLU A 165 7.39 -2.00 -34.64
N SER A 166 6.24 -2.30 -34.02
CA SER A 166 4.92 -2.20 -34.66
C SER A 166 4.18 -0.90 -34.36
N GLU A 167 4.63 -0.13 -33.38
CA GLU A 167 4.03 1.14 -32.99
C GLU A 167 4.37 2.24 -34.01
N ARG A 168 3.44 3.18 -34.21
CA ARG A 168 3.70 4.34 -35.07
C ARG A 168 4.65 5.29 -34.35
N GLU A 169 5.55 5.93 -35.09
CA GLU A 169 6.37 7.00 -34.56
C GLU A 169 5.49 8.15 -34.02
N GLU A 170 5.86 8.67 -32.86
CA GLU A 170 5.18 9.80 -32.23
C GLU A 170 5.49 11.09 -33.02
N SER A 171 4.48 11.94 -33.19
CA SER A 171 4.62 13.19 -33.97
C SER A 171 4.40 14.42 -33.09
N PHE A 172 5.05 15.55 -33.41
CA PHE A 172 4.87 16.81 -32.65
C PHE A 172 3.39 17.21 -32.46
N ALA A 173 2.57 17.07 -33.52
CA ALA A 173 1.15 17.39 -33.47
C ALA A 173 0.34 16.50 -32.50
N ALA A 174 0.81 15.28 -32.22
CA ALA A 174 0.16 14.37 -31.29
C ALA A 174 0.45 14.70 -29.81
N VAL A 175 1.58 15.36 -29.53
CA VAL A 175 2.00 15.73 -28.16
C VAL A 175 1.51 17.11 -27.73
N GLU A 176 1.24 18.02 -28.68
CA GLU A 176 0.79 19.41 -28.41
C GLU A 176 -0.46 19.49 -27.52
N LYS A 177 -1.37 18.51 -27.62
CA LYS A 177 -2.60 18.48 -26.80
C LYS A 177 -2.35 18.16 -25.31
N ARG A 178 -1.14 17.73 -24.93
CA ARG A 178 -0.77 17.30 -23.57
C ARG A 178 0.14 18.30 -22.85
N THR A 179 0.72 19.27 -23.54
CA THR A 179 1.76 20.18 -23.02
C THR A 179 1.25 21.34 -22.17
N LEU A 180 -0.07 21.49 -21.97
CA LEU A 180 -0.67 22.62 -21.25
C LEU A 180 -1.30 22.24 -19.89
N ASN A 181 -1.15 21.00 -19.43
CA ASN A 181 -1.76 20.57 -18.17
C ASN A 181 -0.78 20.76 -17.01
N GLN A 182 -0.98 21.82 -16.23
CA GLN A 182 -0.22 22.07 -15.01
C GLN A 182 -0.86 21.36 -13.83
N SER A 183 -0.05 20.62 -13.08
CA SER A 183 -0.43 19.95 -11.85
C SER A 183 -0.05 20.81 -10.64
N LEU A 184 -0.95 20.84 -9.65
CA LEU A 184 -0.72 21.48 -8.36
C LEU A 184 -0.71 20.41 -7.25
N PRO A 185 -0.02 20.67 -6.13
CA PRO A 185 -0.16 19.84 -4.93
C PRO A 185 -1.62 19.81 -4.45
N THR A 186 -2.04 18.68 -3.88
CA THR A 186 -3.36 18.55 -3.26
C THR A 186 -3.24 18.79 -1.77
N TRP A 187 -4.12 19.62 -1.19
CA TRP A 187 -4.22 19.78 0.27
C TRP A 187 -5.39 18.95 0.79
N LEU A 188 -5.11 18.08 1.75
CA LEU A 188 -6.11 17.34 2.50
C LEU A 188 -6.00 17.69 3.99
N GLY A 189 -7.12 17.72 4.68
CA GLY A 189 -7.20 18.02 6.10
C GLY A 189 -8.62 17.80 6.59
N LEU A 190 -8.94 18.33 7.76
CA LEU A 190 -10.30 18.33 8.29
C LEU A 190 -10.81 19.77 8.38
N SER A 191 -12.09 19.95 8.06
CA SER A 191 -12.81 21.23 8.15
C SER A 191 -12.36 22.06 9.36
N ARG A 192 -11.82 23.25 9.09
CA ARG A 192 -11.38 24.27 10.07
C ARG A 192 -10.25 23.88 11.02
N ASP A 193 -9.70 22.68 10.89
CA ASP A 193 -8.47 22.27 11.57
C ASP A 193 -7.28 22.75 10.75
N PHE A 194 -6.36 23.44 11.38
CA PHE A 194 -5.15 23.95 10.73
C PHE A 194 -4.14 22.86 10.34
N ARG A 195 -4.30 21.60 10.75
CA ARG A 195 -3.40 20.49 10.40
C ARG A 195 -3.75 20.00 9.00
N ILE A 196 -2.85 20.25 8.06
CA ILE A 196 -3.02 19.95 6.64
C ILE A 196 -1.89 19.03 6.18
N PHE A 197 -2.21 18.14 5.24
CA PHE A 197 -1.26 17.35 4.48
C PHE A 197 -1.21 17.87 3.05
N GLN A 198 -0.06 18.36 2.61
CA GLN A 198 0.18 18.63 1.19
C GLN A 198 0.72 17.37 0.52
N ILE A 199 0.05 16.92 -0.52
CA ILE A 199 0.41 15.74 -1.31
C ILE A 199 0.90 16.22 -2.67
N THR A 200 2.14 15.86 -3.00
CA THR A 200 2.75 16.10 -4.31
C THR A 200 3.10 14.75 -4.93
N GLU A 201 2.33 14.33 -5.94
CA GLU A 201 2.60 13.12 -6.70
C GLU A 201 3.48 13.44 -7.91
N SER A 202 4.21 12.44 -8.41
CA SER A 202 4.95 12.52 -9.66
C SER A 202 3.95 12.63 -10.83
N MET A 203 4.01 13.77 -11.53
CA MET A 203 3.12 14.12 -12.64
C MET A 203 3.97 14.42 -13.89
N SER A 204 3.36 14.38 -15.08
CA SER A 204 4.08 14.57 -16.35
C SER A 204 4.77 15.95 -16.47
N ASP A 205 4.16 16.99 -15.89
CA ASP A 205 4.67 18.36 -15.90
C ASP A 205 5.58 18.70 -14.70
N ASN A 206 5.60 17.81 -13.69
CA ASN A 206 6.46 17.90 -12.52
C ASN A 206 6.96 16.50 -12.11
N PRO A 207 7.90 15.91 -12.88
CA PRO A 207 8.41 14.58 -12.61
C PRO A 207 9.19 14.53 -11.30
N LEU A 208 8.79 13.65 -10.40
CA LEU A 208 9.45 13.41 -9.11
C LEU A 208 10.01 11.99 -9.03
N GLN A 209 11.10 11.82 -8.27
CA GLN A 209 11.67 10.51 -7.95
C GLN A 209 10.76 9.69 -7.04
N GLU A 210 10.12 10.36 -6.08
CA GLU A 210 9.22 9.76 -5.10
C GLU A 210 8.06 10.74 -4.90
N ASN A 211 6.88 10.23 -4.56
CA ASN A 211 5.77 11.09 -4.16
C ASN A 211 6.06 11.66 -2.78
N VAL A 212 5.70 12.91 -2.53
CA VAL A 212 6.01 13.63 -1.28
C VAL A 212 4.72 14.00 -0.55
N ILE A 213 4.74 13.79 0.76
CA ILE A 213 3.72 14.26 1.70
C ILE A 213 4.39 15.20 2.70
N THR A 214 3.89 16.42 2.78
CA THR A 214 4.39 17.45 3.70
C THR A 214 3.27 17.83 4.67
N PRO A 215 3.31 17.33 5.92
CA PRO A 215 2.46 17.85 6.98
C PRO A 215 2.83 19.31 7.28
N LYS A 216 1.81 20.13 7.47
CA LYS A 216 1.94 21.54 7.78
C LYS A 216 0.81 21.98 8.70
N PHE A 217 1.05 23.02 9.47
CA PHE A 217 -0.05 23.86 9.97
C PHE A 217 -0.43 24.84 8.87
N SER A 218 -1.65 25.39 8.86
CA SER A 218 -2.20 26.37 7.89
C SER A 218 -1.29 26.63 6.69
N SER A 219 -0.23 27.43 6.90
CA SER A 219 0.82 27.70 5.90
C SER A 219 2.25 27.36 6.37
N SER A 220 2.45 27.09 7.65
CA SER A 220 3.76 26.86 8.27
C SER A 220 4.14 25.38 8.25
N PRO A 221 5.39 25.04 7.85
CA PRO A 221 5.84 23.66 7.89
C PRO A 221 5.78 23.09 9.31
N LEU A 222 5.53 21.78 9.42
CA LEU A 222 5.69 21.08 10.68
C LEU A 222 7.18 20.91 11.00
N ILE A 223 7.59 21.32 12.20
CA ILE A 223 8.93 21.10 12.76
C ILE A 223 8.78 20.20 14.00
N LEU A 224 9.51 19.09 14.02
CA LEU A 224 9.44 18.09 15.09
C LEU A 224 10.49 18.37 16.16
N SER A 225 10.08 19.07 17.21
CA SER A 225 10.91 19.35 18.39
C SER A 225 11.53 18.06 18.95
N GLY A 226 12.86 18.05 19.10
CA GLY A 226 13.59 16.89 19.62
C GLY A 226 14.03 15.88 18.56
N VAL A 227 13.66 16.07 17.29
CA VAL A 227 14.18 15.26 16.17
C VAL A 227 15.16 16.08 15.33
N ASP A 228 14.74 17.23 14.79
CA ASP A 228 15.60 18.20 14.07
C ASP A 228 14.96 19.61 14.08
N LYS A 229 15.68 20.62 13.57
CA LYS A 229 15.21 22.02 13.44
C LYS A 229 14.61 22.33 12.06
N ASP A 230 14.79 21.45 11.09
CA ASP A 230 14.27 21.62 9.73
C ASP A 230 12.80 21.15 9.60
N PRO A 231 12.02 21.65 8.62
CA PRO A 231 10.71 21.10 8.26
C PRO A 231 10.72 19.61 7.95
N VAL A 232 9.78 18.84 8.50
CA VAL A 232 9.64 17.41 8.14
C VAL A 232 8.85 17.25 6.84
N SER A 233 9.27 16.30 6.01
CA SER A 233 8.51 15.80 4.87
C SER A 233 8.78 14.32 4.71
N TYR A 234 7.82 13.63 4.10
CA TYR A 234 7.90 12.20 3.89
C TYR A 234 7.75 11.86 2.42
N SER A 235 8.41 10.80 1.99
CA SER A 235 8.31 10.27 0.63
C SER A 235 7.84 8.82 0.65
N TYR A 236 7.08 8.43 -0.37
CA TYR A 236 6.70 7.05 -0.65
C TYR A 236 6.68 6.85 -2.17
N THR A 237 6.68 5.59 -2.61
CA THR A 237 6.67 5.31 -4.05
C THR A 237 5.76 4.14 -4.36
N VAL A 238 5.00 4.28 -5.45
CA VAL A 238 4.22 3.22 -6.10
C VAL A 238 4.63 3.21 -7.58
N GLY A 239 4.88 2.04 -8.16
CA GLY A 239 5.50 1.94 -9.48
C GLY A 239 7.02 1.97 -9.41
N ARG A 240 7.70 1.55 -10.48
CA ARG A 240 9.17 1.34 -10.56
C ARG A 240 10.04 2.62 -10.42
N GLY A 241 9.53 3.70 -9.83
CA GLY A 241 10.20 4.98 -9.67
C GLY A 241 10.09 5.86 -10.93
N VAL A 242 11.19 6.52 -11.30
CA VAL A 242 11.23 7.39 -12.49
C VAL A 242 11.31 6.54 -13.75
N GLY A 243 10.19 6.41 -14.44
CA GLY A 243 10.10 5.77 -15.76
C GLY A 243 10.25 6.76 -16.91
N ASN A 244 10.28 6.23 -18.13
CA ASN A 244 10.28 7.02 -19.38
C ASN A 244 8.91 7.67 -19.67
N GLU A 245 7.87 7.28 -18.92
CA GLU A 245 6.52 7.81 -18.99
C GLU A 245 6.00 8.00 -17.56
N ILE A 246 5.31 9.11 -17.30
CA ILE A 246 4.55 9.33 -16.08
C ILE A 246 3.07 9.39 -16.45
N ASN A 247 2.35 8.35 -16.08
CA ASN A 247 0.94 8.18 -16.41
C ASN A 247 0.11 8.18 -15.12
N THR A 248 0.00 9.36 -14.52
CA THR A 248 -0.70 9.59 -13.26
C THR A 248 -1.91 10.49 -13.48
N HIS A 249 -3.09 10.04 -13.05
CA HIS A 249 -4.35 10.76 -13.15
C HIS A 249 -4.97 10.93 -11.78
N ARG A 250 -5.49 12.12 -11.47
CA ARG A 250 -6.07 12.45 -10.17
C ARG A 250 -7.50 12.94 -10.29
N ARG A 251 -8.35 12.58 -9.33
CA ARG A 251 -9.70 13.12 -9.17
C ARG A 251 -10.09 13.16 -7.70
N LEU A 252 -11.05 14.03 -7.36
CA LEU A 252 -11.72 13.96 -6.08
C LEU A 252 -12.78 12.85 -6.10
N GLU A 253 -13.12 12.33 -4.92
CA GLU A 253 -14.20 11.38 -4.78
C GLU A 253 -15.52 12.04 -5.15
N GLU A 254 -16.29 11.37 -6.01
CA GLU A 254 -17.50 11.93 -6.63
C GLU A 254 -17.27 13.28 -7.34
N GLY A 255 -16.03 13.61 -7.70
CA GLY A 255 -15.65 14.89 -8.30
C GLY A 255 -15.62 16.08 -7.32
N VAL A 256 -15.99 15.86 -6.05
CA VAL A 256 -16.31 16.95 -5.11
C VAL A 256 -15.65 16.80 -3.74
N LEU A 257 -15.65 15.60 -3.17
CA LEU A 257 -15.27 15.41 -1.78
C LEU A 257 -13.75 15.51 -1.61
N PRO A 258 -13.22 16.08 -0.50
CA PRO A 258 -11.78 16.12 -0.15
C PRO A 258 -11.17 14.74 0.15
N ILE A 259 -11.34 13.81 -0.78
CA ILE A 259 -10.83 12.46 -0.79
C ILE A 259 -10.19 12.32 -2.17
N LEU A 260 -8.88 12.19 -2.21
CA LEU A 260 -8.12 12.14 -3.45
C LEU A 260 -8.08 10.70 -3.95
N HIS A 261 -8.42 10.50 -5.22
CA HIS A 261 -8.13 9.27 -5.95
C HIS A 261 -7.03 9.54 -6.96
N SER A 262 -6.02 8.69 -6.98
CA SER A 262 -4.93 8.71 -7.96
C SER A 262 -4.84 7.36 -8.66
N LYS A 263 -4.71 7.39 -9.98
CA LYS A 263 -4.44 6.23 -10.83
C LYS A 263 -3.08 6.42 -11.47
N HIS A 264 -2.11 5.61 -11.07
CA HIS A 264 -0.79 5.53 -11.69
C HIS A 264 -0.68 4.24 -12.51
N ILE A 265 -0.27 4.34 -13.77
CA ILE A 265 -0.10 3.19 -14.66
C ILE A 265 1.39 2.99 -14.91
N ASP A 266 1.93 1.86 -14.45
CA ASP A 266 3.29 1.42 -14.73
C ASP A 266 3.25 0.18 -15.62
N ASP A 267 3.23 0.43 -16.93
CA ASP A 267 3.04 -0.59 -17.95
C ASP A 267 1.73 -1.40 -17.76
N GLU A 268 1.84 -2.65 -17.32
CA GLU A 268 0.70 -3.57 -17.12
C GLU A 268 0.29 -3.65 -15.64
N ILE A 269 0.88 -2.82 -14.76
CA ILE A 269 0.46 -2.68 -13.37
C ILE A 269 -0.26 -1.34 -13.19
N GLU A 270 -1.47 -1.40 -12.65
CA GLU A 270 -2.22 -0.20 -12.25
C GLU A 270 -2.23 -0.07 -10.73
N TYR A 271 -1.89 1.13 -10.23
CA TYR A 271 -1.94 1.51 -8.83
C TYR A 271 -3.12 2.47 -8.64
N HIS A 272 -4.17 2.02 -7.97
CA HIS A 272 -5.33 2.84 -7.62
C HIS A 272 -5.27 3.27 -6.16
N SER A 273 -4.77 4.48 -5.96
CA SER A 273 -4.55 5.08 -4.65
C SER A 273 -5.73 5.94 -4.20
N THR A 274 -6.10 5.84 -2.93
CA THR A 274 -7.11 6.67 -2.26
C THR A 274 -6.49 7.31 -1.03
N TYR A 275 -6.66 8.62 -0.88
CA TYR A 275 -6.15 9.42 0.22
C TYR A 275 -7.29 10.18 0.88
N PHE A 276 -7.34 10.19 2.20
CA PHE A 276 -8.24 11.05 2.95
C PHE A 276 -7.67 11.30 4.35
N VAL A 277 -8.17 12.35 5.01
CA VAL A 277 -7.80 12.64 6.40
C VAL A 277 -8.96 12.29 7.31
N SER A 278 -8.66 11.65 8.43
CA SER A 278 -9.62 11.40 9.52
C SER A 278 -8.94 11.56 10.87
N LEU A 279 -9.70 11.34 11.93
CA LEU A 279 -9.22 11.34 13.32
C LEU A 279 -8.57 10.00 13.64
N GLU A 280 -7.51 10.06 14.46
CA GLU A 280 -6.70 8.92 14.87
C GLU A 280 -7.49 7.88 15.66
N HIS A 281 -8.45 8.26 16.51
CA HIS A 281 -9.25 7.32 17.29
C HIS A 281 -10.70 7.76 17.43
N SER A 282 -10.96 9.04 17.61
CA SER A 282 -12.34 9.53 17.72
C SER A 282 -13.12 9.32 16.41
N SER A 283 -14.45 9.25 16.51
CA SER A 283 -15.31 9.29 15.33
C SER A 283 -15.40 10.69 14.75
N LEU A 284 -15.12 10.84 13.46
CA LEU A 284 -15.26 12.05 12.66
C LEU A 284 -16.74 12.32 12.34
N THR A 285 -17.49 12.69 13.37
CA THR A 285 -18.90 13.16 13.23
C THR A 285 -18.99 14.68 13.22
N GLN A 286 -18.10 15.34 13.94
CA GLN A 286 -17.94 16.78 14.01
C GLN A 286 -16.45 17.10 14.12
N GLN A 287 -16.04 18.27 13.65
CA GLN A 287 -14.68 18.76 13.84
C GLN A 287 -14.72 20.11 14.54
N LYS A 288 -14.10 20.19 15.72
CA LYS A 288 -14.04 21.43 16.51
C LYS A 288 -13.27 22.52 15.77
N GLY A 289 -12.24 22.17 14.99
CA GLY A 289 -11.36 23.12 14.34
C GLY A 289 -10.32 23.71 15.29
N THR A 290 -9.59 24.71 14.81
CA THR A 290 -8.50 25.38 15.55
C THR A 290 -8.89 26.79 15.95
N TYR A 291 -8.52 27.24 17.15
CA TYR A 291 -8.77 28.63 17.55
C TYR A 291 -8.13 29.62 16.57
N TYR A 292 -8.90 30.62 16.12
CA TYR A 292 -8.54 31.44 14.96
C TYR A 292 -7.19 32.18 15.08
N LEU A 293 -6.84 32.73 16.26
CA LEU A 293 -5.52 33.39 16.45
C LEU A 293 -4.36 32.38 16.44
N VAL A 294 -4.61 31.13 16.86
CA VAL A 294 -3.62 30.07 16.76
C VAL A 294 -3.41 29.72 15.30
N ALA A 295 -4.48 29.57 14.52
CA ALA A 295 -4.37 29.32 13.08
C ALA A 295 -3.69 30.47 12.31
N ASP A 296 -4.03 31.73 12.66
CA ASP A 296 -3.43 32.93 12.08
C ASP A 296 -1.91 32.98 12.34
N LYS A 297 -1.46 32.67 13.56
CA LYS A 297 -0.02 32.54 13.87
C LYS A 297 0.74 31.62 12.90
N TYR A 298 0.10 30.57 12.39
CA TYR A 298 0.72 29.63 11.45
C TYR A 298 0.49 29.97 9.98
N SER A 299 -0.11 31.13 9.69
CA SER A 299 -0.34 31.65 8.35
C SER A 299 0.76 32.63 7.93
N GLY A 300 1.02 32.73 6.63
CA GLY A 300 2.06 33.61 6.10
C GLY A 300 1.67 35.09 6.23
N GLY A 301 2.54 35.89 6.84
CA GLY A 301 2.34 37.33 6.97
C GLY A 301 1.30 37.73 8.04
N HIS A 302 1.12 36.95 9.10
CA HIS A 302 0.27 37.34 10.22
C HIS A 302 0.73 38.67 10.85
N MET A 303 -0.22 39.44 11.35
CA MET A 303 0.01 40.76 11.96
C MET A 303 -0.76 40.87 13.27
N LEU A 304 -0.53 39.93 14.19
CA LEU A 304 -1.18 39.92 15.50
C LEU A 304 -0.75 41.14 16.33
N THR A 305 -1.71 41.80 16.96
CA THR A 305 -1.43 42.85 17.96
C THR A 305 -0.89 42.22 19.25
N GLU A 306 -0.21 43.00 20.09
CA GLU A 306 0.32 42.51 21.39
C GLU A 306 -0.76 41.83 22.25
N ALA A 307 -1.96 42.42 22.31
CA ALA A 307 -3.10 41.84 23.03
C ALA A 307 -3.59 40.51 22.41
N GLN A 308 -3.52 40.38 21.07
CA GLN A 308 -3.84 39.12 20.39
C GLN A 308 -2.76 38.07 20.62
N GLU A 309 -1.48 38.46 20.68
CA GLU A 309 -0.38 37.53 20.98
C GLU A 309 -0.51 36.91 22.37
N GLU A 310 -0.85 37.71 23.39
CA GLU A 310 -1.10 37.21 24.75
C GLU A 310 -2.22 36.17 24.75
N LYS A 311 -3.35 36.50 24.13
CA LYS A 311 -4.51 35.59 24.02
C LYS A 311 -4.16 34.33 23.23
N MET A 312 -3.38 34.48 22.15
CA MET A 312 -2.92 33.37 21.31
C MET A 312 -2.02 32.42 22.12
N LYS A 313 -1.08 32.93 22.93
CA LYS A 313 -0.17 32.08 23.74
C LYS A 313 -0.95 31.13 24.65
N THR A 314 -1.97 31.62 25.37
CA THR A 314 -2.83 30.77 26.21
C THR A 314 -3.57 29.71 25.37
N LYS A 315 -4.10 30.08 24.21
CA LYS A 315 -4.82 29.14 23.34
C LYS A 315 -3.93 28.17 22.58
N LEU A 316 -2.66 28.50 22.40
CA LEU A 316 -1.67 27.64 21.77
C LEU A 316 -1.44 26.37 22.61
N GLU A 317 -1.22 26.54 23.91
CA GLU A 317 -1.03 25.43 24.84
C GLU A 317 -2.25 24.50 24.87
N GLU A 318 -3.46 25.06 24.93
CA GLU A 318 -4.72 24.29 24.85
C GLU A 318 -4.85 23.51 23.52
N THR A 319 -4.39 24.09 22.40
CA THR A 319 -4.52 23.48 21.07
C THR A 319 -3.64 22.24 20.92
N PHE A 320 -2.43 22.28 21.48
CA PHE A 320 -1.48 21.17 21.41
C PHE A 320 -1.59 20.17 22.57
N ASN A 321 -2.28 20.51 23.65
CA ASN A 321 -2.58 19.59 24.74
C ASN A 321 -3.78 18.69 24.41
N THR A 322 -3.64 17.89 23.35
CA THR A 322 -4.64 16.92 22.89
C THR A 322 -4.04 15.51 22.86
N ASN A 323 -4.88 14.51 23.14
CA ASN A 323 -4.54 13.10 22.98
C ASN A 323 -4.93 12.55 21.60
N GLU A 324 -5.30 13.40 20.64
CA GLU A 324 -5.85 13.05 19.32
C GLU A 324 -5.05 13.72 18.19
N GLU A 325 -4.58 12.92 17.23
CA GLU A 325 -4.03 13.43 15.98
C GLU A 325 -5.00 13.37 14.80
N THR A 326 -4.73 14.21 13.80
CA THR A 326 -5.25 13.97 12.45
C THR A 326 -4.33 13.00 11.73
N VAL A 327 -4.92 12.07 10.99
CA VAL A 327 -4.19 11.02 10.30
C VAL A 327 -4.57 11.05 8.83
N LEU A 328 -3.55 11.10 7.97
CA LEU A 328 -3.71 10.83 6.55
C LEU A 328 -3.75 9.31 6.35
N TYR A 329 -4.86 8.82 5.83
CA TYR A 329 -5.05 7.44 5.40
C TYR A 329 -4.73 7.32 3.92
N PHE A 330 -3.90 6.35 3.58
CA PHE A 330 -3.58 5.99 2.21
C PHE A 330 -3.82 4.49 1.99
N ARG A 331 -4.45 4.16 0.86
CA ARG A 331 -4.53 2.80 0.32
C ARG A 331 -4.28 2.81 -1.17
N SER A 332 -3.41 1.94 -1.65
CA SER A 332 -3.24 1.61 -3.06
C SER A 332 -3.69 0.18 -3.33
N GLU A 333 -4.70 0.03 -4.17
CA GLU A 333 -5.05 -1.25 -4.77
C GLU A 333 -4.23 -1.45 -6.04
N ILE A 334 -3.33 -2.42 -6.02
CA ILE A 334 -2.35 -2.63 -7.07
C ILE A 334 -2.73 -3.88 -7.85
N THR A 335 -3.02 -3.73 -9.14
CA THR A 335 -3.58 -4.79 -9.98
C THR A 335 -2.72 -5.03 -11.21
N ASN A 336 -2.46 -6.30 -11.54
CA ASN A 336 -1.89 -6.66 -12.83
C ASN A 336 -3.00 -6.75 -13.90
N THR A 337 -3.03 -5.78 -14.81
CA THR A 337 -3.98 -5.73 -15.94
C THR A 337 -3.42 -6.42 -17.20
N GLY A 338 -2.18 -6.89 -17.15
CA GLY A 338 -1.50 -7.62 -18.22
C GLY A 338 -1.95 -9.07 -18.38
N LYS A 339 -1.42 -9.71 -19.42
CA LYS A 339 -1.73 -11.11 -19.79
C LYS A 339 -0.76 -12.14 -19.19
N VAL A 340 0.26 -11.68 -18.47
CA VAL A 340 1.33 -12.50 -17.88
C VAL A 340 1.70 -11.93 -16.50
N PRO A 341 2.38 -12.70 -15.64
CA PRO A 341 2.79 -12.21 -14.33
C PRO A 341 3.69 -10.97 -14.42
N ARG A 342 3.48 -10.05 -13.48
CA ARG A 342 4.20 -8.78 -13.37
C ARG A 342 4.48 -8.47 -11.92
N TYR A 343 5.66 -7.93 -11.67
CA TYR A 343 6.01 -7.43 -10.35
C TYR A 343 5.37 -6.06 -10.15
N ALA A 344 4.53 -5.97 -9.12
CA ALA A 344 4.19 -4.70 -8.49
C ALA A 344 5.32 -4.32 -7.55
N TRP A 345 5.78 -3.07 -7.61
CA TRP A 345 6.80 -2.54 -6.72
C TRP A 345 6.29 -1.28 -6.02
N PHE A 346 6.60 -1.17 -4.74
CA PHE A 346 6.27 0.00 -3.93
C PHE A 346 7.21 0.08 -2.73
N LYS A 347 7.38 1.30 -2.23
CA LYS A 347 8.13 1.60 -1.02
C LYS A 347 7.27 2.45 -0.10
N THR A 348 7.20 2.05 1.17
CA THR A 348 6.42 2.77 2.17
C THR A 348 7.08 4.08 2.58
N ILE A 349 6.35 4.82 3.40
CA ILE A 349 6.69 6.16 3.82
C ILE A 349 7.97 6.20 4.65
N LYS A 350 8.88 7.09 4.24
CA LYS A 350 10.13 7.42 4.93
C LYS A 350 10.32 8.93 4.98
N PRO A 351 11.11 9.48 5.92
CA PRO A 351 11.51 10.88 5.90
C PRO A 351 12.29 11.22 4.62
N THR A 352 12.10 12.42 4.06
CA THR A 352 12.77 12.89 2.83
C THR A 352 13.27 14.34 2.93
N GLY A 353 14.07 14.76 1.95
CA GLY A 353 14.76 16.06 1.94
C GLY A 353 16.10 16.02 2.69
N SER A 354 16.51 17.16 3.28
CA SER A 354 17.72 17.29 4.12
C SER A 354 17.80 16.25 5.26
N TRP A 355 16.66 15.65 5.59
CA TRP A 355 16.46 14.58 6.58
C TRP A 355 17.00 13.22 6.16
N SER A 356 16.95 12.87 4.87
CA SER A 356 17.24 11.51 4.38
C SER A 356 18.67 11.03 4.71
N HIS A 357 19.61 11.95 4.93
CA HIS A 357 20.99 11.66 5.30
C HIS A 357 21.31 11.83 6.79
N LYS A 358 20.42 12.47 7.57
CA LYS A 358 20.66 12.85 8.98
C LYS A 358 19.78 12.11 9.98
N SER A 359 18.56 11.75 9.59
CA SER A 359 17.60 11.14 10.50
C SER A 359 17.76 9.62 10.52
N GLY A 360 18.31 9.12 11.63
CA GLY A 360 18.22 7.70 11.95
C GLY A 360 16.76 7.36 12.26
N TYR A 361 16.03 6.87 11.27
CA TYR A 361 14.73 6.23 11.49
C TYR A 361 14.87 4.71 11.36
N ASN A 362 13.93 3.99 11.94
CA ASN A 362 13.83 2.55 11.79
C ASN A 362 12.44 2.15 11.26
N PHE A 363 12.42 1.11 10.45
CA PHE A 363 11.21 0.40 10.08
C PHE A 363 11.17 -0.93 10.83
N ASP A 364 10.08 -1.24 11.52
CA ASP A 364 9.87 -2.51 12.21
C ASP A 364 8.93 -3.43 11.42
N PRO A 365 9.45 -4.49 10.77
CA PRO A 365 8.63 -5.44 10.01
C PRO A 365 7.59 -6.21 10.82
N ALA A 366 7.76 -6.32 12.14
CA ALA A 366 6.81 -7.07 12.98
C ALA A 366 5.50 -6.30 13.19
N THR A 367 5.59 -4.97 13.21
CA THR A 367 4.46 -4.06 13.47
C THR A 367 4.06 -3.24 12.25
N GLY A 368 4.96 -3.10 11.26
CA GLY A 368 4.81 -2.23 10.11
C GLY A 368 5.07 -0.76 10.44
N PHE A 369 5.67 -0.46 11.61
CA PHE A 369 5.87 0.91 12.08
C PHE A 369 7.14 1.53 11.51
N SER A 370 7.03 2.78 11.10
CA SER A 370 8.17 3.65 10.83
C SER A 370 8.31 4.67 11.96
N ALA A 371 9.51 4.77 12.54
CA ALA A 371 9.71 5.52 13.77
C ALA A 371 11.08 6.21 13.88
N PHE A 372 11.11 7.38 14.53
CA PHE A 372 12.35 8.04 14.93
C PHE A 372 12.91 7.48 16.24
N SER A 373 12.03 6.95 17.10
CA SER A 373 12.36 6.27 18.34
C SER A 373 11.23 5.31 18.71
N LYS A 374 11.37 4.49 19.75
CA LYS A 374 10.31 3.55 20.19
C LYS A 374 8.97 4.25 20.51
N ASP A 375 9.03 5.50 20.97
CA ASP A 375 7.85 6.28 21.38
C ASP A 375 7.54 7.42 20.40
N THR A 376 8.14 7.41 19.21
CA THR A 376 7.97 8.46 18.19
C THR A 376 7.68 7.81 16.83
N ILE A 377 6.49 7.23 16.72
CA ILE A 377 6.02 6.53 15.52
C ILE A 377 5.38 7.55 14.58
N PHE A 378 5.90 7.66 13.37
CA PHE A 378 5.36 8.59 12.37
C PHE A 378 4.51 7.88 11.32
N ALA A 379 4.56 6.56 11.19
CA ALA A 379 3.68 5.86 10.27
C ALA A 379 3.41 4.41 10.65
N VAL A 380 2.26 3.91 10.21
CA VAL A 380 1.86 2.50 10.24
C VAL A 380 1.63 2.02 8.82
N SER A 381 2.33 0.96 8.39
CA SER A 381 2.25 0.44 7.02
C SER A 381 1.76 -1.00 6.98
N LYS A 382 0.90 -1.33 6.00
CA LYS A 382 0.27 -2.65 5.88
C LYS A 382 0.33 -3.21 4.45
N LEU A 383 0.31 -4.53 4.36
CA LEU A 383 0.12 -5.30 3.14
C LEU A 383 -1.03 -6.29 3.33
N ASN A 384 -2.09 -6.16 2.54
CA ASN A 384 -3.31 -6.97 2.66
C ASN A 384 -3.84 -7.01 4.11
N GLY A 385 -3.86 -5.86 4.79
CA GLY A 385 -4.31 -5.72 6.18
C GLY A 385 -3.31 -6.20 7.26
N SER A 386 -2.24 -6.92 6.91
CA SER A 386 -1.18 -7.33 7.83
C SER A 386 -0.05 -6.30 7.89
N PRO A 387 0.78 -6.26 8.97
CA PRO A 387 2.01 -5.48 8.99
C PRO A 387 2.86 -5.65 7.72
N LEU A 388 3.32 -4.55 7.15
CA LEU A 388 4.17 -4.58 5.97
C LEU A 388 5.52 -5.26 6.32
N PRO A 389 5.95 -6.32 5.61
CA PRO A 389 7.08 -7.14 6.05
C PRO A 389 8.46 -6.56 5.69
N ASN A 390 8.51 -5.48 4.90
CA ASN A 390 9.72 -4.73 4.60
C ASN A 390 9.36 -3.34 4.06
N GLU A 391 10.23 -2.35 4.25
CA GLU A 391 9.99 -0.99 3.79
C GLU A 391 9.80 -0.89 2.27
N GLU A 392 10.55 -1.70 1.52
CA GLU A 392 10.49 -1.81 0.07
C GLU A 392 10.06 -3.21 -0.36
N MET A 393 9.08 -3.27 -1.27
CA MET A 393 8.40 -4.51 -1.63
C MET A 393 8.33 -4.69 -3.14
N ALA A 394 8.50 -5.95 -3.55
CA ALA A 394 8.18 -6.43 -4.89
C ALA A 394 7.30 -7.68 -4.78
N VAL A 395 6.10 -7.64 -5.35
CA VAL A 395 5.11 -8.72 -5.30
C VAL A 395 4.78 -9.17 -6.72
N LEU A 396 5.00 -10.45 -7.03
CA LEU A 396 4.64 -11.00 -8.33
C LEU A 396 3.13 -11.25 -8.37
N LEU A 397 2.42 -10.48 -9.18
CA LEU A 397 0.98 -10.62 -9.39
C LEU A 397 0.71 -11.42 -10.66
N GLN A 398 -0.12 -12.45 -10.56
CA GLN A 398 -0.72 -13.12 -11.71
C GLN A 398 -1.68 -12.18 -12.47
N PRO A 399 -2.04 -12.48 -13.72
CA PRO A 399 -3.05 -11.71 -14.45
C PRO A 399 -4.35 -11.53 -13.65
N ASN A 400 -4.81 -10.29 -13.52
CA ASN A 400 -5.95 -9.84 -12.71
C ASN A 400 -5.80 -10.03 -11.19
N GLU A 401 -4.65 -10.48 -10.71
CA GLU A 401 -4.39 -10.53 -9.27
C GLU A 401 -4.15 -9.12 -8.74
N LYS A 402 -4.58 -8.92 -7.49
CA LYS A 402 -4.50 -7.65 -6.77
C LYS A 402 -3.81 -7.84 -5.43
N VAL A 403 -3.05 -6.83 -5.04
CA VAL A 403 -2.53 -6.66 -3.68
C VAL A 403 -2.89 -5.27 -3.17
N THR A 404 -3.10 -5.14 -1.87
CA THR A 404 -3.45 -3.87 -1.21
C THR A 404 -2.29 -3.41 -0.35
N PHE A 405 -1.76 -2.23 -0.64
CA PHE A 405 -0.72 -1.56 0.15
C PHE A 405 -1.32 -0.33 0.84
N GLU A 406 -1.12 -0.19 2.15
CA GLU A 406 -1.67 0.90 2.96
C GLU A 406 -0.60 1.53 3.83
N PHE A 407 -0.74 2.83 4.10
CA PHE A 407 -0.07 3.46 5.23
C PHE A 407 -0.95 4.53 5.87
N TYR A 408 -0.80 4.71 7.17
CA TYR A 408 -1.45 5.74 7.96
C TYR A 408 -0.38 6.66 8.54
N LEU A 409 -0.48 7.95 8.25
CA LEU A 409 0.48 8.99 8.63
C LEU A 409 -0.20 10.00 9.56
N PRO A 410 0.01 9.90 10.87
CA PRO A 410 -0.33 10.97 11.81
C PRO A 410 0.34 12.29 11.43
N HIS A 411 -0.32 13.41 11.69
CA HIS A 411 0.21 14.74 11.38
C HIS A 411 1.51 14.99 12.15
N SER A 412 1.47 14.77 13.46
CA SER A 412 2.64 14.66 14.33
C SER A 412 2.83 13.21 14.81
N PRO A 413 4.08 12.74 15.03
CA PRO A 413 4.32 11.38 15.51
C PRO A 413 3.60 11.06 16.82
N ILE A 414 3.19 9.80 16.98
CA ILE A 414 2.44 9.28 18.13
C ILE A 414 3.24 8.23 18.90
N SER A 415 2.77 7.86 20.10
CA SER A 415 3.39 6.80 20.91
C SER A 415 3.18 5.41 20.28
N GLY A 416 3.97 4.42 20.71
CA GLY A 416 3.83 3.04 20.23
C GLY A 416 2.46 2.41 20.53
N GLU A 417 1.87 2.74 21.69
CA GLU A 417 0.51 2.28 22.07
C GLU A 417 -0.56 2.85 21.14
N ARG A 418 -0.47 4.15 20.84
CA ARG A 418 -1.36 4.84 19.92
C ARG A 418 -1.22 4.30 18.50
N ALA A 419 0.01 4.08 18.02
CA ALA A 419 0.27 3.46 16.72
C ALA A 419 -0.29 2.02 16.64
N SER A 420 -0.22 1.26 17.73
CA SER A 420 -0.83 -0.08 17.82
C SER A 420 -2.35 -0.02 17.78
N SER A 421 -2.96 1.00 18.36
CA SER A 421 -4.41 1.21 18.25
C SER A 421 -4.80 1.62 16.82
N LEU A 422 -4.03 2.54 16.22
CA LEU A 422 -4.20 3.00 14.85
C LEU A 422 -4.03 1.86 13.83
N SER A 423 -3.10 0.93 14.07
CA SER A 423 -2.89 -0.23 13.19
C SER A 423 -4.08 -1.18 13.15
N ASN A 424 -4.93 -1.20 14.17
CA ASN A 424 -6.13 -2.02 14.20
C ASN A 424 -7.33 -1.40 13.49
N GLN A 425 -7.21 -0.17 12.97
CA GLN A 425 -8.33 0.51 12.32
C GLN A 425 -8.58 0.02 10.90
N SER A 426 -9.88 -0.08 10.58
CA SER A 426 -10.39 -0.37 9.25
C SER A 426 -10.32 0.85 8.34
N PHE A 427 -9.62 0.72 7.22
CA PHE A 427 -9.56 1.76 6.19
C PHE A 427 -10.96 2.08 5.64
N ASP A 428 -11.77 1.05 5.37
CA ASP A 428 -13.08 1.21 4.74
C ASP A 428 -14.08 1.91 5.67
N GLU A 429 -14.05 1.60 6.97
CA GLU A 429 -14.90 2.28 7.96
C GLU A 429 -14.52 3.76 8.09
N LYS A 430 -13.21 4.05 8.17
CA LYS A 430 -12.70 5.43 8.24
C LYS A 430 -12.97 6.21 6.95
N LEU A 431 -12.92 5.56 5.79
CA LEU A 431 -13.27 6.17 4.52
C LEU A 431 -14.77 6.51 4.45
N LEU A 432 -15.63 5.57 4.83
CA LEU A 432 -17.08 5.80 4.86
C LEU A 432 -17.45 6.93 5.82
N GLU A 433 -16.83 6.95 6.99
CA GLU A 433 -16.95 8.02 7.98
C GLU A 433 -16.54 9.37 7.39
N CYS A 434 -15.37 9.45 6.74
CA CYS A 434 -14.89 10.66 6.07
C CYS A 434 -15.84 11.15 4.96
N LYS A 435 -16.36 10.24 4.12
CA LYS A 435 -17.37 10.56 3.10
C LYS A 435 -18.62 11.17 3.72
N ASN A 436 -19.17 10.52 4.76
CA ASN A 436 -20.38 10.99 5.44
C ASN A 436 -20.17 12.38 6.08
N PHE A 437 -19.01 12.62 6.69
CA PHE A 437 -18.65 13.91 7.24
C PHE A 437 -18.68 15.02 6.18
N TRP A 438 -17.99 14.81 5.06
CA TRP A 438 -17.90 15.82 3.99
C TRP A 438 -19.24 16.02 3.27
N LEU A 439 -20.02 14.97 3.05
CA LEU A 439 -21.37 15.09 2.51
C LEU A 439 -22.28 15.89 3.45
N ALA A 440 -22.18 15.69 4.77
CA ALA A 440 -22.93 16.47 5.74
C ALA A 440 -22.53 17.95 5.74
N LYS A 441 -21.24 18.27 5.55
CA LYS A 441 -20.74 19.64 5.36
C LYS A 441 -21.27 20.26 4.08
N LEU A 442 -21.16 19.56 2.95
CA LEU A 442 -21.65 20.03 1.66
C LEU A 442 -23.16 20.30 1.67
N LYS A 443 -23.95 19.46 2.34
CA LYS A 443 -25.40 19.64 2.49
C LYS A 443 -25.77 20.91 3.27
N LYS A 444 -24.90 21.37 4.19
CA LYS A 444 -25.08 22.61 4.95
C LYS A 444 -24.55 23.84 4.20
N ALA A 445 -23.68 23.65 3.21
CA ALA A 445 -23.17 24.72 2.37
C ALA A 445 -24.23 25.24 1.38
N ALA A 446 -23.89 26.29 0.63
CA ALA A 446 -24.74 26.84 -0.41
C ALA A 446 -25.09 25.75 -1.46
N GLN A 447 -26.38 25.61 -1.76
CA GLN A 447 -26.87 24.61 -2.72
C GLN A 447 -26.97 25.24 -4.12
N ILE A 448 -25.85 25.23 -4.86
CA ILE A 448 -25.76 25.79 -6.22
C ILE A 448 -25.74 24.64 -7.23
N ARG A 449 -26.61 24.71 -8.25
CA ARG A 449 -26.73 23.72 -9.32
C ARG A 449 -26.57 24.39 -10.67
N VAL A 450 -25.74 23.82 -11.54
CA VAL A 450 -25.55 24.28 -12.92
C VAL A 450 -25.56 23.08 -13.89
N PRO A 451 -25.96 23.25 -15.16
CA PRO A 451 -26.11 22.12 -16.08
C PRO A 451 -24.79 21.43 -16.48
N GLU A 452 -23.68 22.18 -16.47
CA GLU A 452 -22.37 21.64 -16.83
C GLU A 452 -21.74 20.93 -15.63
N LYS A 453 -21.65 19.60 -15.70
CA LYS A 453 -21.19 18.74 -14.60
C LYS A 453 -19.85 19.18 -14.03
N ARG A 454 -18.86 19.48 -14.90
CA ARG A 454 -17.54 19.91 -14.43
C ARG A 454 -17.62 21.19 -13.60
N ILE A 455 -18.43 22.16 -14.01
CA ILE A 455 -18.57 23.44 -13.30
C ILE A 455 -19.32 23.22 -11.99
N GLU A 456 -20.36 22.37 -11.99
CA GLU A 456 -21.08 22.00 -10.78
C GLU A 456 -20.15 21.35 -9.74
N GLU A 457 -19.35 20.37 -10.16
CA GLU A 457 -18.36 19.71 -9.31
C GLU A 457 -17.34 20.72 -8.78
N MET A 458 -16.83 21.62 -9.62
CA MET A 458 -15.89 22.68 -9.21
C MET A 458 -16.48 23.61 -8.16
N ILE A 459 -17.75 24.02 -8.29
CA ILE A 459 -18.42 24.88 -7.31
C ILE A 459 -18.54 24.15 -5.97
N GLN A 460 -18.98 22.90 -5.98
CA GLN A 460 -19.18 22.13 -4.74
C GLN A 460 -17.85 21.80 -4.06
N ALA A 461 -16.84 21.39 -4.83
CA ALA A 461 -15.49 21.18 -4.33
C ALA A 461 -14.92 22.48 -3.75
N GLY A 462 -15.16 23.61 -4.43
CA GLY A 462 -14.77 24.95 -3.96
C GLY A 462 -15.40 25.31 -2.62
N LEU A 463 -16.69 25.01 -2.40
CA LEU A 463 -17.35 25.23 -1.11
C LEU A 463 -16.72 24.42 0.03
N LEU A 464 -16.38 23.15 -0.23
CA LEU A 464 -15.69 22.32 0.76
C LEU A 464 -14.25 22.78 0.99
N HIS A 465 -13.56 23.23 -0.06
CA HIS A 465 -12.22 23.80 0.06
C HIS A 465 -12.24 25.06 0.92
N LEU A 466 -13.23 25.95 0.73
CA LEU A 466 -13.40 27.13 1.57
C LEU A 466 -13.57 26.77 3.05
N ASP A 467 -14.34 25.74 3.39
CA ASP A 467 -14.48 25.28 4.78
C ASP A 467 -13.19 24.59 5.30
N LEU A 468 -12.43 23.92 4.42
CA LEU A 468 -11.13 23.34 4.75
C LEU A 468 -10.10 24.42 5.15
N VAL A 469 -10.05 25.55 4.43
CA VAL A 469 -9.10 26.66 4.66
C VAL A 469 -9.67 27.82 5.46
N THR A 470 -10.86 27.65 6.05
CA THR A 470 -11.42 28.62 7.01
C THR A 470 -11.26 28.07 8.41
N TYR A 471 -10.23 28.50 9.12
CA TYR A 471 -9.92 27.99 10.45
C TYR A 471 -10.79 28.65 11.52
N GLY A 472 -11.08 27.94 12.61
CA GLY A 472 -11.90 28.48 13.69
C GLY A 472 -12.64 27.39 14.45
N ASN A 473 -13.12 27.74 15.65
CA ASN A 473 -13.87 26.79 16.47
C ASN A 473 -15.33 26.64 15.98
N GLU A 474 -15.81 25.41 15.85
CA GLU A 474 -17.22 25.06 15.71
C GLU A 474 -17.85 24.57 17.03
N PRO A 475 -19.17 24.78 17.23
CA PRO A 475 -20.03 25.71 16.50
C PRO A 475 -19.90 27.16 17.02
N GLY A 476 -19.96 28.16 16.13
CA GLY A 476 -20.15 29.57 16.51
C GLY A 476 -18.92 30.36 17.00
N GLY A 477 -17.70 29.84 16.84
CA GLY A 477 -16.47 30.59 17.11
C GLY A 477 -16.13 31.59 16.00
N THR A 478 -15.22 32.52 16.30
CA THR A 478 -14.59 33.39 15.29
C THR A 478 -13.87 32.54 14.26
N LEU A 479 -14.03 32.91 12.98
CA LEU A 479 -13.41 32.24 11.85
C LEU A 479 -12.30 33.11 11.24
N ALA A 480 -11.32 32.44 10.66
CA ALA A 480 -10.13 32.97 10.02
C ALA A 480 -10.08 32.40 8.59
N PRO A 481 -10.80 33.01 7.62
CA PRO A 481 -10.78 32.56 6.23
C PRO A 481 -9.45 32.90 5.59
N THR A 482 -8.70 31.89 5.15
CA THR A 482 -7.41 32.10 4.46
C THR A 482 -7.52 31.87 2.95
N ILE A 483 -6.63 32.53 2.21
CA ILE A 483 -6.45 32.35 0.77
C ILE A 483 -5.08 31.70 0.54
N GLY A 484 -5.08 30.37 0.51
CA GLY A 484 -3.86 29.59 0.37
C GLY A 484 -2.94 29.76 1.57
N VAL A 485 -1.78 30.38 1.35
CA VAL A 485 -0.68 30.47 2.35
C VAL A 485 -0.68 31.76 3.18
N TYR A 486 -1.60 32.68 2.94
CA TYR A 486 -1.60 34.00 3.57
C TYR A 486 -2.51 34.06 4.79
N ALA A 487 -2.21 35.00 5.68
CA ALA A 487 -3.03 35.32 6.84
C ALA A 487 -4.49 35.64 6.46
N PRO A 488 -5.45 35.47 7.39
CA PRO A 488 -6.85 35.73 7.13
C PRO A 488 -7.12 37.16 6.66
N ILE A 489 -8.13 37.31 5.79
CA ILE A 489 -8.59 38.61 5.26
C ILE A 489 -9.30 39.43 6.35
#